data_AF-A0A956EZE5-F1
#
_entry.id   AF-A0A956EZE5-F1
#
_cell.length_a   1.000
_cell.length_b   1.000
_cell.length_c   1.000
_cell.angle_alpha   90.00
_cell.angle_beta   90.00
_cell.angle_gamma   90.00
#
_symmetry.space_group_name_H-M   'P 1'
#
loop_
_entity.id
_entity.type
_entity.pdbx_description
1 polymer ?
#
loop_
_entity_poly.entity_id
_entity_poly.type
_entity_poly.pdbx_seq_one_letter_code
_entity_poly.pdbx_strand_id
1 'polypeptide(L)'
;MIESAMQGAWDELTTRLRPFIARRVAPSDADDVLQDVLLRMQRALPELRDDERFGPWAYRLTRNAIVDHQRTLARRLALESSADLEAPQASMADEEYPAEQELATYVAAFVAMLPSPYREALTLTELEGLTQREAAQMMDISLSGMKSRVQRGRQLLRGTLEDCCRIALDARG
;
A
#
# COMPACT_ATOMS: atom_id res chain seq x y z
N MET A 1 16.57 -28.81 -1.88
CA MET A 1 15.09 -28.85 -1.86
C MET A 1 14.53 -27.73 -0.98
N ILE A 2 15.05 -27.51 0.24
CA ILE A 2 14.64 -26.40 1.13
C ILE A 2 15.02 -25.01 0.57
N GLU A 3 16.21 -24.86 -0.03
CA GLU A 3 16.62 -23.59 -0.66
C GLU A 3 15.68 -23.13 -1.78
N SER A 4 15.21 -24.04 -2.63
CA SER A 4 14.31 -23.71 -3.74
C SER A 4 12.91 -23.28 -3.29
N ALA A 5 12.39 -23.85 -2.20
CA ALA A 5 11.11 -23.45 -1.64
C ALA A 5 11.19 -22.08 -0.95
N MET A 6 12.31 -21.80 -0.26
CA MET A 6 12.57 -20.49 0.33
C MET A 6 12.72 -19.42 -0.74
N GLN A 7 13.44 -19.70 -1.83
CA GLN A 7 13.58 -18.79 -2.97
C GLN A 7 12.22 -18.38 -3.55
N GLY A 8 11.32 -19.35 -3.78
CA GLY A 8 9.99 -19.08 -4.33
C GLY A 8 9.10 -18.22 -3.41
N ALA A 9 9.21 -18.40 -2.09
CA ALA A 9 8.48 -17.57 -1.14
C ALA A 9 8.98 -16.12 -1.13
N TRP A 10 10.30 -15.92 -1.28
CA TRP A 10 10.89 -14.57 -1.42
C TRP A 10 10.47 -13.89 -2.73
N ASP A 11 10.39 -14.63 -3.84
CA ASP A 11 9.96 -14.10 -5.14
C ASP A 11 8.48 -13.66 -5.10
N GLU A 12 7.62 -14.45 -4.46
CA GLU A 12 6.20 -14.10 -4.28
C GLU A 12 6.05 -12.84 -3.41
N LEU A 13 6.82 -12.75 -2.32
CA LEU A 13 6.82 -11.58 -1.45
C LEU A 13 7.32 -10.33 -2.18
N THR A 14 8.42 -10.45 -2.92
CA THR A 14 9.02 -9.36 -3.70
C THR A 14 8.04 -8.84 -4.74
N THR A 15 7.35 -9.74 -5.44
CA THR A 15 6.32 -9.42 -6.44
C THR A 15 5.16 -8.61 -5.84
N ARG A 16 4.81 -8.86 -4.57
CA ARG A 16 3.75 -8.12 -3.86
C ARG A 16 4.24 -6.78 -3.29
N LEU A 17 5.44 -6.73 -2.72
CA LEU A 17 5.96 -5.55 -2.03
C LEU A 17 6.49 -4.48 -2.99
N ARG A 18 7.07 -4.86 -4.13
CA ARG A 18 7.65 -3.89 -5.06
C ARG A 18 6.63 -2.88 -5.58
N PRO A 19 5.43 -3.27 -6.07
CA PRO A 19 4.40 -2.30 -6.48
C PRO A 19 3.91 -1.42 -5.31
N PHE A 20 3.84 -1.98 -4.10
CA PHE A 20 3.46 -1.24 -2.89
C PHE A 20 4.48 -0.13 -2.55
N ILE A 21 5.78 -0.41 -2.73
CA ILE A 21 6.87 0.55 -2.55
C ILE A 21 6.89 1.56 -3.69
N ALA A 22 6.85 1.12 -4.94
CA ALA A 22 6.96 1.97 -6.13
C ALA A 22 5.87 3.05 -6.19
N ARG A 23 4.69 2.79 -5.62
CA ARG A 23 3.61 3.80 -5.49
C ARG A 23 3.90 4.92 -4.47
N ARG A 24 4.99 4.85 -3.70
CA ARG A 24 5.25 5.72 -2.53
C ARG A 24 6.65 6.35 -2.51
N VAL A 25 7.51 5.98 -3.44
CA VAL A 25 8.86 6.52 -3.58
C VAL A 25 9.13 6.83 -5.05
N ALA A 26 10.20 7.58 -5.34
CA ALA A 26 10.58 7.83 -6.72
C ALA A 26 10.90 6.50 -7.43
N PRO A 27 10.65 6.37 -8.75
CA PRO A 27 10.93 5.13 -9.49
C PRO A 27 12.37 4.64 -9.32
N SER A 28 13.34 5.55 -9.20
CA SER A 28 14.75 5.27 -8.97
C SER A 28 15.04 4.62 -7.61
N ASP A 29 14.18 4.84 -6.62
CA ASP A 29 14.42 4.46 -5.23
C ASP A 29 13.68 3.17 -4.84
N ALA A 30 12.76 2.71 -5.70
CA ALA A 30 11.88 1.60 -5.38
C ALA A 30 12.65 0.31 -5.10
N ASP A 31 13.67 0.02 -5.91
CA ASP A 31 14.49 -1.18 -5.77
C ASP A 31 15.44 -1.10 -4.56
N ASP A 32 15.95 0.08 -4.23
CA ASP A 32 16.79 0.31 -3.04
C ASP A 32 15.99 0.11 -1.74
N VAL A 33 14.79 0.70 -1.67
CA VAL A 33 13.90 0.54 -0.52
C VAL A 33 13.45 -0.91 -0.39
N LEU A 34 13.15 -1.59 -1.51
CA LEU A 34 12.83 -3.01 -1.52
C LEU A 34 13.98 -3.86 -0.98
N GLN A 35 15.22 -3.57 -1.38
CA GLN A 35 16.40 -4.26 -0.87
C GLN A 35 16.55 -4.08 0.65
N ASP A 36 16.40 -2.85 1.17
CA ASP A 36 16.45 -2.59 2.61
C ASP A 36 15.38 -3.39 3.37
N VAL A 37 14.16 -3.43 2.83
CA VAL A 37 13.07 -4.23 3.40
C VAL A 37 13.43 -5.71 3.48
N LEU A 38 13.92 -6.30 2.39
CA LEU A 38 14.32 -7.71 2.34
C LEU A 38 15.45 -8.02 3.34
N LEU A 39 16.44 -7.13 3.46
CA LEU A 39 17.53 -7.27 4.43
C LEU A 39 17.03 -7.19 5.87
N ARG A 40 16.13 -6.25 6.18
CA ARG A 40 15.51 -6.15 7.51
C ARG A 40 14.68 -7.39 7.82
N MET A 41 13.95 -7.91 6.84
CA MET A 41 13.17 -9.14 6.98
C MET A 41 14.07 -10.32 7.30
N GLN A 42 15.13 -10.54 6.52
CA GLN A 42 16.05 -11.65 6.72
C GLN A 42 16.68 -11.64 8.12
N ARG A 43 16.99 -10.46 8.65
CA ARG A 43 17.56 -10.29 10.01
C ARG A 43 16.56 -10.58 11.12
N ALA A 44 15.31 -10.19 10.94
CA ALA A 44 14.28 -10.30 11.97
C ALA A 44 13.41 -11.58 11.84
N LEU A 45 13.56 -12.32 10.75
CA LEU A 45 12.88 -13.59 10.50
C LEU A 45 13.08 -14.63 11.62
N PRO A 46 14.29 -14.81 12.20
CA PRO A 46 14.50 -15.80 13.27
C PRO A 46 13.73 -15.49 14.57
N GLU A 47 13.27 -14.25 14.76
CA GLU A 47 12.54 -13.81 15.95
C GLU A 47 11.02 -13.90 15.76
N LEU A 48 10.55 -14.16 14.55
CA LEU A 48 9.13 -14.29 14.25
C LEU A 48 8.62 -15.65 14.76
N ARG A 49 7.82 -15.60 15.83
CA ARG A 49 7.29 -16.81 16.50
C ARG A 49 5.98 -17.34 15.93
N ASP A 50 5.36 -16.62 15.02
CA ASP A 50 4.01 -16.90 14.51
C ASP A 50 3.94 -16.62 13.00
N ASP A 51 3.92 -17.70 12.22
CA ASP A 51 3.92 -17.67 10.76
C ASP A 51 2.64 -17.03 10.19
N GLU A 52 1.51 -17.09 10.90
CA GLU A 52 0.25 -16.45 10.46
C GLU A 52 0.32 -14.92 10.51
N ARG A 53 1.34 -14.36 11.17
CA ARG A 53 1.55 -12.91 11.29
C ARG A 53 2.62 -12.40 10.31
N PHE A 54 3.21 -13.27 9.50
CA PHE A 54 4.27 -12.91 8.56
C PHE A 54 3.83 -11.83 7.56
N GLY A 55 2.67 -11.96 6.92
CA GLY A 55 2.13 -10.97 5.99
C GLY A 55 1.99 -9.56 6.60
N PRO A 56 1.21 -9.39 7.69
CA PRO A 56 1.08 -8.11 8.41
C PRO A 56 2.40 -7.54 8.90
N TRP A 57 3.28 -8.40 9.41
CA TRP A 57 4.60 -7.99 9.88
C TRP A 57 5.47 -7.49 8.73
N ALA A 58 5.44 -8.18 7.59
CA ALA A 58 6.18 -7.83 6.39
C ALA A 58 5.77 -6.46 5.86
N TYR A 59 4.48 -6.23 5.66
CA TYR A 59 3.97 -4.93 5.21
C TYR A 59 4.27 -3.79 6.20
N ARG A 60 4.23 -4.07 7.51
CA ARG A 60 4.61 -3.09 8.53
C ARG A 60 6.08 -2.68 8.41
N LEU A 61 6.94 -3.66 8.20
CA LEU A 61 8.37 -3.43 7.99
C LEU A 61 8.62 -2.65 6.70
N THR A 62 7.92 -2.99 5.62
CA THR A 62 7.95 -2.26 4.34
C THR A 62 7.54 -0.80 4.51
N ARG A 63 6.43 -0.53 5.21
CA ARG A 63 5.98 0.84 5.48
C ARG A 63 7.00 1.62 6.30
N ASN A 64 7.61 1.00 7.31
CA ASN A 64 8.64 1.64 8.12
C ASN A 64 9.86 2.03 7.27
N ALA A 65 10.30 1.15 6.37
CA ALA A 65 11.41 1.44 5.45
C ALA A 65 11.08 2.61 4.50
N ILE A 66 9.86 2.66 3.95
CA ILE A 66 9.41 3.79 3.12
C ILE A 66 9.46 5.11 3.91
N VAL A 67 8.94 5.11 5.14
CA VAL A 67 8.95 6.31 6.01
C VAL A 67 10.38 6.74 6.36
N ASP A 68 11.25 5.78 6.68
CA ASP A 68 12.66 6.03 6.96
C ASP A 68 13.39 6.64 5.75
N HIS A 69 13.11 6.11 4.54
CA HIS A 69 13.64 6.61 3.28
C HIS A 69 13.21 8.06 3.03
N GLN A 70 11.91 8.33 3.09
CA GLN A 70 11.35 9.68 2.92
C GLN A 70 11.91 10.67 3.95
N ARG A 71 12.06 10.26 5.22
CA ARG A 71 12.66 11.11 6.26
C ARG A 71 14.14 11.40 5.97
N THR A 72 14.85 10.45 5.38
CA THR A 72 16.26 10.61 5.01
C THR A 72 16.41 11.52 3.80
N LEU A 73 15.59 11.34 2.77
CA LEU A 73 15.50 12.27 1.64
C LEU A 73 15.16 13.69 2.10
N ALA A 74 14.13 13.86 2.93
CA ALA A 74 13.74 15.17 3.45
C ALA A 74 14.89 15.86 4.21
N ARG A 75 15.68 15.10 4.99
CA ARG A 75 16.87 15.64 5.67
C ARG A 75 17.98 16.00 4.69
N ARG A 76 18.21 15.18 3.66
CA ARG A 76 19.22 15.47 2.61
C ARG A 76 18.84 16.74 1.86
N LEU A 77 17.60 16.83 1.42
CA LEU A 77 17.05 18.02 0.76
C LEU A 77 17.08 19.24 1.68
N ALA A 78 16.79 19.11 2.97
CA ALA A 78 16.89 20.23 3.92
C ALA A 78 18.34 20.73 4.13
N LEU A 79 19.34 19.85 4.03
CA LEU A 79 20.75 20.22 4.07
C LEU A 79 21.22 20.86 2.75
N GLU A 80 20.63 20.45 1.62
CA GLU A 80 20.85 21.03 0.30
C GLU A 80 20.09 22.36 0.12
N SER A 81 18.95 22.53 0.79
CA SER A 81 18.02 23.69 0.76
C SER A 81 18.46 24.84 1.69
N SER A 82 19.76 25.12 1.75
CA SER A 82 20.21 26.52 1.93
C SER A 82 20.12 27.32 0.62
N ALA A 83 19.75 26.65 -0.48
CA ALA A 83 19.25 27.24 -1.71
C ALA A 83 17.85 26.66 -2.01
N ASP A 84 16.83 27.48 -1.77
CA ASP A 84 15.52 27.55 -2.43
C ASP A 84 14.82 26.25 -2.95
N LEU A 85 13.59 26.08 -2.42
CA LEU A 85 12.35 25.56 -3.04
C LEU A 85 11.80 24.16 -2.69
N GLU A 86 10.48 24.24 -2.42
CA GLU A 86 9.34 23.34 -2.66
C GLU A 86 9.43 21.84 -2.37
N ALA A 87 8.52 21.40 -1.50
CA ALA A 87 8.24 20.00 -1.20
C ALA A 87 7.77 19.26 -2.47
N PRO A 88 8.34 18.09 -2.81
CA PRO A 88 7.90 17.34 -3.96
C PRO A 88 6.50 16.77 -3.70
N GLN A 89 5.50 17.29 -4.41
CA GLN A 89 4.24 16.59 -4.63
C GLN A 89 4.53 15.33 -5.44
N ALA A 90 4.04 14.19 -4.95
CA ALA A 90 4.11 12.92 -5.68
C ALA A 90 3.48 13.11 -7.06
N SER A 91 4.32 13.09 -8.11
CA SER A 91 3.86 13.15 -9.49
C SER A 91 3.16 11.82 -9.82
N MET A 92 1.85 11.90 -10.06
CA MET A 92 1.17 10.86 -10.82
C MET A 92 1.69 10.92 -12.26
N ALA A 93 2.56 9.98 -12.63
CA ALA A 93 3.00 9.83 -14.01
C ALA A 93 1.88 9.14 -14.79
N ASP A 94 1.40 9.82 -15.83
CA ASP A 94 0.49 9.30 -16.84
C ASP A 94 1.21 8.22 -17.66
N GLU A 95 0.93 6.95 -17.38
CA GLU A 95 1.20 5.85 -18.29
C GLU A 95 -0.14 5.29 -18.78
N GLU A 96 -0.25 5.09 -20.09
CA GLU A 96 -1.43 4.59 -20.78
C GLU A 96 -1.66 3.13 -20.38
N TYR A 97 -2.59 2.91 -19.45
CA TYR A 97 -2.88 1.59 -18.89
C TYR A 97 -4.10 0.94 -19.59
N PRO A 98 -4.13 -0.39 -19.81
CA PRO A 98 -5.29 -1.10 -20.35
C PRO A 98 -6.57 -0.78 -19.56
N ALA A 99 -7.74 -0.75 -20.21
CA ALA A 99 -9.01 -0.24 -19.67
C ALA A 99 -9.44 -0.77 -18.27
N GLU A 100 -8.98 -1.96 -17.85
CA GLU A 100 -9.19 -2.49 -16.50
C GLU A 100 -8.38 -1.75 -15.41
N GLN A 101 -7.18 -1.27 -15.76
CA GLN A 101 -6.31 -0.46 -14.92
C GLN A 101 -6.72 1.03 -14.91
N GLU A 102 -7.35 1.53 -15.98
CA GLU A 102 -8.00 2.86 -15.95
C GLU A 102 -9.09 2.90 -14.89
N LEU A 103 -9.99 1.90 -14.86
CA LEU A 103 -11.06 1.83 -13.85
C LEU A 103 -10.49 1.75 -12.43
N ALA A 104 -9.43 0.96 -12.22
CA ALA A 104 -8.74 0.87 -10.92
C ALA A 104 -8.12 2.22 -10.49
N THR A 105 -7.61 3.01 -11.44
CA THR A 105 -7.08 4.35 -11.19
C THR A 105 -8.19 5.33 -10.81
N TYR A 106 -9.32 5.29 -11.52
CA TYR A 106 -10.51 6.08 -11.16
C TYR A 106 -11.02 5.71 -9.76
N VAL A 107 -11.20 4.42 -9.47
CA VAL A 107 -11.66 3.95 -8.16
C VAL A 107 -10.71 4.38 -7.05
N ALA A 108 -9.39 4.32 -7.27
CA ALA A 108 -8.41 4.81 -6.30
C ALA A 108 -8.57 6.31 -6.00
N ALA A 109 -8.86 7.13 -7.02
CA ALA A 109 -9.14 8.56 -6.83
C ALA A 109 -10.42 8.78 -6.00
N PHE A 110 -11.48 8.01 -6.23
CA PHE A 110 -12.70 8.07 -5.41
C PHE A 110 -12.46 7.62 -3.97
N VAL A 111 -11.67 6.56 -3.76
CA VAL A 111 -11.27 6.11 -2.42
C VAL A 111 -10.47 7.20 -1.67
N ALA A 112 -9.62 7.95 -2.38
CA ALA A 112 -8.84 9.04 -1.78
C ALA A 112 -9.74 10.17 -1.21
N MET A 113 -10.91 10.39 -1.80
CA MET A 113 -11.89 11.41 -1.35
C MET A 113 -12.68 10.99 -0.11
N LEU A 114 -12.63 9.73 0.32
CA LEU A 114 -13.36 9.26 1.48
C LEU A 114 -12.77 9.76 2.81
N PRO A 115 -13.57 9.86 3.89
CA PRO A 115 -13.05 10.14 5.22
C PRO A 115 -12.00 9.11 5.66
N SER A 116 -10.97 9.59 6.38
CA SER A 116 -9.76 8.84 6.76
C SER A 116 -9.98 7.38 7.23
N PRO A 117 -10.86 7.07 8.20
CA PRO A 117 -10.97 5.71 8.70
C PRO A 117 -11.53 4.72 7.67
N TYR A 118 -12.26 5.21 6.65
CA TYR A 118 -12.84 4.39 5.59
C TYR A 118 -11.90 4.30 4.40
N ARG A 119 -11.24 5.41 4.06
CA ARG A 119 -10.16 5.44 3.06
C ARG A 119 -9.09 4.43 3.40
N GLU A 120 -8.51 4.49 4.60
CA GLU A 120 -7.45 3.55 5.00
C GLU A 120 -7.91 2.10 4.97
N ALA A 121 -9.13 1.81 5.44
CA ALA A 121 -9.67 0.46 5.41
C ALA A 121 -9.76 -0.07 3.97
N LEU A 122 -10.30 0.71 3.04
CA LEU A 122 -10.43 0.29 1.63
C LEU A 122 -9.10 0.28 0.89
N THR A 123 -8.18 1.19 1.19
CA THR A 123 -6.83 1.16 0.63
C THR A 123 -6.14 -0.14 1.01
N LEU A 124 -6.11 -0.48 2.30
CA LEU A 124 -5.45 -1.70 2.77
C LEU A 124 -6.13 -2.97 2.20
N THR A 125 -7.46 -3.04 2.18
CA THR A 125 -8.14 -4.30 1.83
C THR A 125 -8.45 -4.46 0.34
N GLU A 126 -8.93 -3.43 -0.34
CA GLU A 126 -9.39 -3.54 -1.73
C GLU A 126 -8.29 -3.14 -2.72
N LEU A 127 -7.46 -2.15 -2.39
CA LEU A 127 -6.41 -1.66 -3.29
C LEU A 127 -5.06 -2.36 -3.07
N GLU A 128 -4.80 -2.81 -1.85
CA GLU A 128 -3.54 -3.47 -1.46
C GLU A 128 -3.72 -4.96 -1.17
N GLY A 129 -4.96 -5.46 -1.14
CA GLY A 129 -5.27 -6.88 -1.06
C GLY A 129 -5.03 -7.53 0.30
N LEU A 130 -4.83 -6.74 1.37
CA LEU A 130 -4.76 -7.30 2.72
C LEU A 130 -6.11 -7.86 3.12
N THR A 131 -6.11 -8.97 3.84
CA THR A 131 -7.32 -9.43 4.49
C THR A 131 -7.72 -8.43 5.59
N GLN A 132 -9.02 -8.36 5.89
CA GLN A 132 -9.52 -7.51 6.96
C GLN A 132 -8.90 -7.83 8.33
N ARG A 133 -8.42 -9.06 8.54
CA ARG A 133 -7.70 -9.45 9.76
C ARG A 133 -6.31 -8.81 9.81
N GLU A 134 -5.58 -8.86 8.70
CA GLU A 134 -4.24 -8.27 8.59
C GLU A 134 -4.31 -6.76 8.71
N ALA A 135 -5.24 -6.12 8.02
CA ALA A 135 -5.48 -4.69 8.10
C ALA A 135 -5.89 -4.25 9.53
N ALA A 136 -6.71 -5.05 10.23
CA ALA A 136 -7.12 -4.75 11.61
C ALA A 136 -5.92 -4.77 12.57
N GLN A 137 -5.06 -5.78 12.45
CA GLN A 137 -3.82 -5.86 13.24
C GLN A 137 -2.87 -4.71 12.92
N MET A 138 -2.79 -4.30 11.66
CA MET A 138 -1.94 -3.19 11.24
C MET A 138 -2.41 -1.84 11.78
N MET A 139 -3.72 -1.59 11.77
CA MET A 139 -4.31 -0.34 12.24
C MET A 139 -4.55 -0.30 13.76
N ASP A 140 -4.15 -1.35 14.49
CA ASP A 140 -4.40 -1.53 15.93
C ASP A 140 -5.89 -1.36 16.30
N ILE A 141 -6.77 -2.02 15.54
CA ILE A 141 -8.21 -2.05 15.79
C ILE A 141 -8.75 -3.47 15.84
N SER A 142 -9.95 -3.63 16.38
CA SER A 142 -10.64 -4.93 16.34
C SER A 142 -11.00 -5.32 14.90
N LEU A 143 -11.04 -6.63 14.63
CA LEU A 143 -11.53 -7.17 13.35
C LEU A 143 -12.96 -6.72 13.05
N SER A 144 -13.82 -6.60 14.08
CA SER A 144 -15.17 -6.05 13.92
C SER A 144 -15.16 -4.57 13.53
N GLY A 145 -14.23 -3.79 14.08
CA GLY A 145 -13.99 -2.41 13.70
C GLY A 145 -13.54 -2.28 12.24
N MET A 146 -12.61 -3.13 11.79
CA MET A 146 -12.17 -3.17 10.39
C MET A 146 -13.32 -3.53 9.45
N LYS A 147 -14.09 -4.60 9.76
CA LYS A 147 -15.28 -5.00 9.00
C LYS A 147 -16.27 -3.85 8.82
N SER A 148 -16.55 -3.12 9.91
CA SER A 148 -17.46 -1.98 9.89
C SER A 148 -16.92 -0.83 9.02
N ARG A 149 -15.61 -0.55 9.10
CA ARG A 149 -14.97 0.49 8.28
C ARG A 149 -14.98 0.15 6.79
N VAL A 150 -14.67 -1.10 6.42
CA VAL A 150 -14.75 -1.57 5.02
C VAL A 150 -16.17 -1.47 4.50
N GLN A 151 -17.16 -1.97 5.25
CA GLN A 151 -18.56 -1.92 4.83
C GLN A 151 -19.03 -0.47 4.60
N ARG A 152 -18.77 0.41 5.58
CA ARG A 152 -19.18 1.82 5.49
C ARG A 152 -18.41 2.57 4.40
N GLY A 153 -17.13 2.25 4.20
CA GLY A 153 -16.33 2.75 3.08
C GLY A 153 -16.93 2.38 1.73
N ARG A 154 -17.32 1.11 1.53
CA ARG A 154 -17.95 0.65 0.28
C ARG A 154 -19.27 1.39 0.00
N GLN A 155 -20.06 1.65 1.04
CA GLN A 155 -21.30 2.43 0.92
C GLN A 155 -21.04 3.87 0.49
N LEU A 156 -20.06 4.54 1.11
CA LEU A 156 -19.69 5.91 0.75
C LEU A 156 -19.13 5.98 -0.68
N LEU A 157 -18.25 5.03 -1.04
CA LEU A 157 -17.67 4.94 -2.37
C LEU A 157 -18.75 4.78 -3.43
N ARG A 158 -19.73 3.89 -3.20
CA ARG A 158 -20.89 3.73 -4.08
C ARG A 158 -21.65 5.03 -4.26
N GLY A 159 -21.96 5.74 -3.16
CA GLY A 159 -22.68 7.01 -3.24
C GLY A 159 -21.90 8.06 -4.06
N THR A 160 -20.60 8.20 -3.84
CA THR A 160 -19.77 9.14 -4.61
C THR A 160 -19.73 8.78 -6.10
N LEU A 161 -19.69 7.50 -6.41
CA LEU A 161 -19.69 6.98 -7.77
C LEU A 161 -21.05 7.19 -8.47
N GLU A 162 -22.17 6.97 -7.78
CA GLU A 162 -23.53 7.23 -8.29
C GLU A 162 -23.81 8.72 -8.51
N ASP A 163 -23.27 9.60 -7.65
CA ASP A 163 -23.42 11.05 -7.76
C ASP A 163 -22.57 11.63 -8.91
N CYS A 164 -21.38 11.07 -9.14
CA CYS A 164 -20.44 11.55 -10.14
C CYS A 164 -20.69 10.97 -11.53
N CYS A 165 -21.16 9.73 -11.62
CA CYS A 165 -21.20 8.95 -12.85
C CYS A 165 -22.55 8.23 -13.00
N ARG A 166 -23.07 8.17 -14.24
CA ARG A 166 -24.19 7.29 -14.58
C ARG A 166 -23.67 5.88 -14.79
N ILE A 167 -23.61 5.11 -13.72
CA ILE A 167 -23.05 3.75 -13.73
C ILE A 167 -24.14 2.76 -14.07
N ALA A 168 -23.93 1.96 -15.13
CA ALA A 168 -24.75 0.79 -15.43
C ALA A 168 -24.08 -0.43 -14.79
N LEU A 169 -24.68 -0.95 -13.72
CA LEU A 169 -24.25 -2.20 -13.09
C LEU A 169 -24.73 -3.37 -13.96
N ASP A 170 -23.87 -4.36 -14.20
CA ASP A 170 -24.28 -5.61 -14.83
C ASP A 170 -25.07 -6.48 -13.83
N ALA A 171 -25.60 -7.63 -14.26
CA ALA A 171 -26.42 -8.50 -13.41
C ALA A 171 -25.71 -9.03 -12.15
N ARG A 172 -24.40 -8.80 -12.00
CA ARG A 172 -23.60 -9.26 -10.86
C ARG A 172 -23.26 -8.16 -9.86
N GLY A 173 -23.61 -6.91 -10.16
CA GLY A 173 -23.44 -5.76 -9.25
C GLY A 173 -22.03 -5.22 -9.24
#